data_AF-A0A929GZM2-F1
#
_entry.id   AF-A0A929GZM2-F1
#
_cell.length_a   1.000
_cell.length_b   1.000
_cell.length_c   1.000
_cell.angle_alpha   90.00
_cell.angle_beta   90.00
_cell.angle_gamma   90.00
#
_symmetry.space_group_name_H-M   'P 1'
#
loop_
_entity.id
_entity.type
_entity.pdbx_description
1 polymer ?
#
loop_
_entity_poly.entity_id
_entity_poly.type
_entity_poly.pdbx_seq_one_letter_code
_entity_poly.pdbx_strand_id
1 'polypeptide(L)'
;MKKSVQLYEAGLEEYPVRDVVAGNLAMAALIAAGTLACWFISAAFGIAYAAVSVVMVYVVMRRLVCTRCHYFGKRCGTGWGILAATWFTRGRVEEFNESAGVRLAPVVYGLMALLPLVAITVALLGGATTSKLLVLGLLLALSFYSMGPGRRRTCSVCKMRLFCKGSAAK
;
A
#
# COMPACT_ATOMS: atom_id res chain seq x y z
N MET A 1 2.02 -33.08 -3.16
CA MET A 1 3.34 -32.39 -3.07
C MET A 1 3.20 -31.12 -2.25
N LYS A 2 3.94 -30.97 -1.14
CA LYS A 2 4.08 -29.65 -0.48
C LYS A 2 4.89 -28.75 -1.43
N LYS A 3 4.30 -27.69 -1.96
CA LYS A 3 5.06 -26.66 -2.68
C LYS A 3 6.01 -26.03 -1.67
N SER A 4 7.31 -26.29 -1.76
CA SER A 4 8.30 -25.65 -0.90
C SER A 4 8.42 -24.18 -1.29
N VAL A 5 8.18 -23.29 -0.33
CA VAL A 5 8.37 -21.85 -0.52
C VAL A 5 9.83 -21.54 -0.19
N GLN A 6 10.60 -21.11 -1.18
CA GLN A 6 11.98 -20.67 -0.96
C GLN A 6 12.00 -19.25 -0.40
N LEU A 7 12.34 -19.13 0.88
CA LEU A 7 12.58 -17.84 1.53
C LEU A 7 14.00 -17.36 1.25
N TYR A 8 14.18 -16.05 1.26
CA TYR A 8 15.50 -15.43 1.14
C TYR A 8 16.17 -15.37 2.50
N GLU A 9 17.19 -16.20 2.74
CA GLU A 9 17.83 -16.31 4.05
C GLU A 9 18.37 -14.98 4.60
N ALA A 10 19.01 -14.17 3.76
CA ALA A 10 19.54 -12.86 4.17
C ALA A 10 18.47 -11.74 4.26
N GLY A 11 17.18 -12.06 4.06
CA GLY A 11 16.10 -11.11 4.32
C GLY A 11 15.88 -10.88 5.82
N LEU A 12 15.28 -9.75 6.18
CA LEU A 12 15.00 -9.41 7.57
C LEU A 12 13.86 -10.26 8.13
N GLU A 13 14.05 -10.88 9.30
CA GLU A 13 12.97 -11.54 10.05
C GLU A 13 11.93 -10.53 10.54
N GLU A 14 12.39 -9.37 10.99
CA GLU A 14 11.56 -8.24 11.40
C GLU A 14 12.15 -6.92 10.91
N TYR A 15 11.29 -6.01 10.47
CA TYR A 15 11.70 -4.67 10.08
C TYR A 15 11.91 -3.78 11.31
N PRO A 16 12.90 -2.87 11.28
CA PRO A 16 13.09 -1.90 12.34
C PRO A 16 11.87 -0.96 12.41
N VAL A 17 11.57 -0.47 13.62
CA VAL A 17 10.37 0.37 13.87
C VAL A 17 10.37 1.63 13.01
N ARG A 18 11.55 2.21 12.73
CA ARG A 18 11.68 3.38 11.84
C ARG A 18 11.03 3.15 10.47
N ASP A 19 11.17 1.95 9.90
CA ASP A 19 10.63 1.64 8.58
C ASP A 19 9.11 1.50 8.67
N VAL A 20 8.61 0.88 9.73
CA VAL A 20 7.16 0.77 10.03
C VAL A 20 6.52 2.15 10.14
N VAL A 21 7.14 3.06 10.91
CA VAL A 21 6.65 4.43 11.08
C VAL A 21 6.68 5.18 9.75
N ALA A 22 7.82 5.17 9.06
CA ALA A 22 7.96 5.84 7.77
C ALA A 22 6.96 5.31 6.73
N GLY A 23 6.75 4.00 6.67
CA GLY A 23 5.79 3.37 5.76
C GLY A 23 4.34 3.77 6.04
N ASN A 24 3.93 3.86 7.30
CA ASN A 24 2.58 4.31 7.64
C ASN A 24 2.40 5.81 7.45
N LEU A 25 3.42 6.64 7.74
CA LEU A 25 3.38 8.07 7.46
C LEU A 25 3.23 8.33 5.95
N ALA A 26 3.98 7.61 5.11
CA ALA A 26 3.86 7.73 3.66
C ALA A 26 2.46 7.33 3.17
N MET A 27 1.89 6.24 3.70
CA MET A 27 0.54 5.81 3.34
C MET A 27 -0.52 6.80 3.82
N ALA A 28 -0.42 7.30 5.04
CA ALA A 28 -1.34 8.30 5.59
C ALA A 28 -1.27 9.61 4.79
N ALA A 29 -0.07 10.07 4.45
CA ALA A 29 0.13 11.24 3.60
C ALA A 29 -0.47 11.04 2.20
N LEU A 30 -0.33 9.85 1.61
CA LEU A 30 -0.91 9.54 0.31
C LEU A 30 -2.45 9.57 0.35
N ILE A 31 -3.06 8.96 1.37
CA ILE A 31 -4.52 8.97 1.56
C ILE A 31 -5.00 10.41 1.82
N ALA A 32 -4.31 11.18 2.65
CA ALA A 32 -4.67 12.57 2.95
C ALA A 32 -4.58 13.46 1.70
N ALA A 33 -3.49 13.37 0.94
CA ALA A 33 -3.33 14.11 -0.31
C ALA A 33 -4.41 13.71 -1.33
N GLY A 34 -4.73 12.40 -1.42
CA GLY A 34 -5.79 11.91 -2.30
C GLY A 34 -7.17 12.41 -1.89
N THR A 35 -7.43 12.47 -0.59
CA THR A 35 -8.67 13.00 -0.01
C THR A 35 -8.83 14.48 -0.36
N LEU A 36 -7.78 15.28 -0.18
CA LEU A 36 -7.79 16.71 -0.51
C LEU A 36 -8.03 16.94 -2.02
N ALA A 37 -7.40 16.13 -2.88
CA ALA A 37 -7.62 16.19 -4.31
C ALA A 37 -9.08 15.94 -4.70
N CYS A 38 -9.70 14.90 -4.14
CA CYS A 38 -11.13 14.63 -4.36
C CYS A 38 -12.03 15.70 -3.72
N TRP A 39 -11.62 16.28 -2.59
CA TRP A 39 -12.35 17.34 -1.89
C TRP A 39 -12.50 18.61 -2.72
N PHE A 40 -11.50 18.96 -3.55
CA PHE A 40 -11.60 20.12 -4.43
C PHE A 40 -12.72 20.02 -5.47
N ILE A 41 -13.24 18.81 -5.74
CA ILE A 41 -14.45 18.62 -6.54
C ILE A 41 -15.70 18.75 -5.65
N SER A 42 -15.73 18.01 -4.53
CA SER A 42 -16.75 18.16 -3.50
C SER A 42 -16.31 17.51 -2.18
N ALA A 43 -16.78 18.04 -1.05
CA ALA A 43 -16.51 17.45 0.27
C ALA A 43 -16.99 16.00 0.37
N ALA A 44 -18.18 15.70 -0.17
CA ALA A 44 -18.73 14.35 -0.18
C ALA A 44 -17.82 13.35 -0.91
N PHE A 45 -17.24 13.76 -2.05
CA PHE A 45 -16.32 12.90 -2.79
C PHE A 45 -15.01 12.67 -2.02
N GLY A 46 -14.46 13.70 -1.38
CA GLY A 46 -13.30 13.57 -0.49
C GLY A 46 -13.55 12.56 0.65
N ILE A 47 -14.67 12.70 1.35
CA ILE A 47 -15.04 11.80 2.47
C ILE A 47 -15.22 10.36 1.97
N ALA A 48 -15.93 10.16 0.85
CA ALA A 48 -16.13 8.84 0.27
C ALA A 48 -14.79 8.18 -0.13
N TYR A 49 -13.89 8.94 -0.77
CA TYR A 49 -12.55 8.47 -1.11
C TYR A 49 -11.76 8.04 0.13
N ALA A 50 -11.76 8.87 1.18
CA ALA A 50 -11.03 8.59 2.41
C ALA A 50 -11.55 7.32 3.09
N ALA A 51 -12.87 7.20 3.24
CA ALA A 51 -13.50 6.03 3.86
C ALA A 51 -13.18 4.74 3.09
N VAL A 52 -13.35 4.74 1.77
CA VAL A 52 -13.05 3.59 0.92
C VAL A 52 -11.55 3.24 0.99
N SER A 53 -10.67 4.24 0.91
CA SER A 53 -9.23 4.03 0.96
C SER A 53 -8.78 3.41 2.28
N VAL A 54 -9.29 3.91 3.41
CA VAL A 54 -8.96 3.39 4.74
C VAL A 54 -9.45 1.95 4.89
N VAL A 55 -10.71 1.66 4.52
CA VAL A 55 -11.27 0.30 4.61
C VAL A 55 -10.50 -0.66 3.71
N MET A 56 -10.19 -0.26 2.48
CA MET A 56 -9.45 -1.10 1.55
C MET A 56 -8.03 -1.39 2.05
N VAL A 57 -7.29 -0.39 2.49
CA VAL A 57 -5.89 -0.55 2.92
C VAL A 57 -5.77 -1.30 4.23
N TYR A 58 -6.55 -0.91 5.25
CA TYR A 58 -6.37 -1.37 6.62
C TYR A 58 -7.21 -2.61 6.96
N VAL A 59 -8.28 -2.91 6.23
CA VAL A 59 -9.12 -4.08 6.49
C VAL A 59 -9.01 -5.10 5.36
N VAL A 60 -9.47 -4.73 4.15
CA VAL A 60 -9.64 -5.70 3.05
C VAL A 60 -8.29 -6.25 2.59
N MET A 61 -7.31 -5.39 2.31
CA MET A 61 -5.98 -5.82 1.87
C MET A 61 -5.21 -6.57 2.97
N ARG A 62 -5.41 -6.23 4.25
CA ARG A 62 -4.77 -6.97 5.36
C ARG A 62 -5.29 -8.40 5.42
N ARG A 63 -6.61 -8.56 5.32
CA ARG A 63 -7.25 -9.88 5.28
C ARG A 63 -6.79 -10.71 4.09
N LEU A 64 -6.75 -10.11 2.89
CA LEU A 64 -6.52 -10.84 1.64
C LEU A 64 -5.04 -11.14 1.37
N VAL A 65 -4.12 -10.25 1.78
CA VAL A 65 -2.68 -10.38 1.51
C VAL A 65 -1.91 -10.84 2.73
N CYS A 66 -2.08 -10.16 3.88
CA CYS A 66 -1.19 -10.35 5.02
C CYS A 66 -1.40 -11.67 5.76
N THR A 67 -2.61 -12.24 5.73
CA THR A 67 -2.92 -13.54 6.39
C THR A 67 -2.07 -14.70 5.89
N ARG A 68 -1.62 -14.65 4.63
CA ARG A 68 -0.75 -15.66 4.00
C ARG A 68 0.70 -15.18 3.84
N CYS A 69 1.05 -14.02 4.40
CA CYS A 69 2.40 -13.47 4.31
C CYS A 69 3.31 -14.11 5.36
N HIS A 70 4.61 -14.25 5.05
CA HIS A 70 5.62 -14.67 6.03
C HIS A 70 5.62 -13.80 7.30
N TYR A 71 5.38 -12.50 7.15
CA TYR A 71 5.37 -11.55 8.25
C TYR A 71 4.04 -11.52 9.02
N PHE A 72 3.11 -12.47 8.82
CA PHE A 72 1.93 -12.54 9.66
C PHE A 72 2.32 -12.73 11.14
N GLY A 73 1.90 -11.80 11.99
CA GLY A 73 2.30 -11.74 13.40
C GLY A 73 3.70 -11.17 13.66
N LYS A 74 4.39 -10.68 12.62
CA LYS A 74 5.73 -10.06 12.70
C LYS A 74 5.72 -8.64 12.11
N ARG A 75 6.75 -7.86 12.41
CA ARG A 75 6.95 -6.54 11.79
C ARG A 75 7.43 -6.69 10.35
N CYS A 76 6.53 -6.46 9.38
CA CYS A 76 6.93 -6.17 8.00
C CYS A 76 7.30 -4.67 7.85
N GLY A 77 7.73 -4.23 6.66
CA GLY A 77 8.12 -2.84 6.42
C GLY A 77 7.07 -1.77 6.71
N THR A 78 5.80 -2.15 6.87
CA THR A 78 4.70 -1.27 7.30
C THR A 78 4.05 -1.72 8.60
N GLY A 79 4.55 -2.78 9.26
CA GLY A 79 3.96 -3.35 10.47
C GLY A 79 2.59 -4.02 10.29
N TRP A 80 2.06 -4.04 9.07
CA TRP A 80 0.74 -4.59 8.75
C TRP A 80 0.60 -6.10 9.00
N GLY A 81 1.71 -6.82 9.13
CA GLY A 81 1.73 -8.22 9.55
C GLY A 81 1.20 -8.43 10.96
N ILE A 82 1.53 -7.50 11.88
CA ILE A 82 0.98 -7.47 13.25
C ILE A 82 -0.51 -7.12 13.19
N LEU A 83 -0.86 -6.06 12.47
CA LEU A 83 -2.27 -5.63 12.32
C LEU A 83 -3.16 -6.74 11.75
N ALA A 84 -2.65 -7.53 10.80
CA ALA A 84 -3.40 -8.65 10.27
C ALA A 84 -3.59 -9.77 11.30
N ALA A 85 -2.59 -10.01 12.16
CA ALA A 85 -2.65 -11.04 13.19
C ALA A 85 -3.57 -10.68 14.36
N THR A 86 -3.84 -9.39 14.60
CA THR A 86 -4.80 -8.96 15.62
C THR A 86 -6.26 -9.18 15.21
N TRP A 87 -6.56 -9.17 13.91
CA TRP A 87 -7.94 -9.19 13.41
C TRP A 87 -8.31 -10.45 12.61
N PHE A 88 -7.33 -11.18 12.10
CA PHE A 88 -7.55 -12.32 11.22
C PHE A 88 -6.74 -13.53 11.65
N THR A 89 -7.09 -14.68 11.10
CA THR A 89 -6.38 -15.94 11.33
C THR A 89 -5.30 -16.16 10.28
N ARG A 90 -4.25 -16.92 10.66
CA ARG A 90 -3.15 -17.25 9.77
C ARG A 90 -3.60 -18.21 8.68
N GLY A 91 -3.30 -17.85 7.43
CA GLY A 91 -3.41 -18.74 6.28
C GLY A 91 -2.10 -19.44 5.94
N ARG A 92 -2.14 -20.27 4.89
CA ARG A 92 -0.96 -20.98 4.37
C ARG A 92 -0.09 -20.06 3.51
N VAL A 93 1.22 -20.04 3.75
CA VAL A 93 2.15 -19.15 3.02
C VAL A 93 2.34 -19.62 1.57
N GLU A 94 2.20 -20.92 1.33
CA GLU A 94 2.27 -21.57 0.02
C GLU A 94 1.19 -21.06 -0.95
N GLU A 95 0.07 -20.57 -0.40
CA GLU A 95 -1.04 -19.99 -1.17
C GLU A 95 -0.89 -18.48 -1.44
N PHE A 96 0.17 -17.84 -0.94
CA PHE A 96 0.30 -16.39 -1.00
C PHE A 96 0.13 -15.83 -2.42
N ASN A 97 0.82 -16.43 -3.40
CA ASN A 97 0.78 -16.01 -4.80
C ASN A 97 -0.54 -16.34 -5.52
N GLU A 98 -1.33 -17.25 -4.96
CA GLU A 98 -2.65 -17.64 -5.50
C GLU A 98 -3.78 -16.86 -4.80
N SER A 99 -3.44 -16.06 -3.79
CA SER A 99 -4.41 -15.26 -3.08
C SER A 99 -4.98 -14.14 -3.96
N ALA A 100 -6.30 -13.94 -3.87
CA ALA A 100 -6.97 -12.80 -4.51
C ALA A 100 -6.33 -11.46 -4.13
N GLY A 101 -5.81 -11.35 -2.90
CA GLY A 101 -5.15 -10.14 -2.42
C GLY A 101 -3.94 -9.74 -3.26
N VAL A 102 -3.03 -10.68 -3.57
CA VAL A 102 -1.83 -10.37 -4.37
C VAL A 102 -2.21 -9.97 -5.80
N ARG A 103 -3.26 -10.57 -6.37
CA ARG A 103 -3.77 -10.22 -7.70
C ARG A 103 -4.47 -8.85 -7.71
N LEU A 104 -5.22 -8.51 -6.67
CA LEU A 104 -5.98 -7.27 -6.57
C LEU A 104 -5.14 -6.08 -6.09
N ALA A 105 -4.07 -6.31 -5.33
CA ALA A 105 -3.29 -5.22 -4.74
C ALA A 105 -2.81 -4.16 -5.77
N PRO A 106 -2.26 -4.51 -6.95
CA PRO A 106 -1.87 -3.50 -7.94
C PRO A 106 -3.05 -2.66 -8.42
N VAL A 107 -4.23 -3.27 -8.60
CA VAL A 107 -5.45 -2.58 -9.02
C VAL A 107 -5.93 -1.64 -7.92
N VAL A 108 -6.00 -2.11 -6.68
CA VAL A 108 -6.45 -1.31 -5.53
C VAL A 108 -5.54 -0.10 -5.32
N TYR A 109 -4.22 -0.30 -5.20
CA TYR A 109 -3.29 0.82 -5.01
C TYR A 109 -3.20 1.72 -6.25
N GLY A 110 -3.31 1.15 -7.45
CA GLY A 110 -3.35 1.91 -8.70
C GLY A 110 -4.56 2.82 -8.78
N LEU A 111 -5.77 2.33 -8.46
CA LEU A 111 -6.98 3.13 -8.42
C LEU A 111 -6.94 4.19 -7.31
N MET A 112 -6.38 3.84 -6.14
CA MET A 112 -6.20 4.79 -5.04
C MET A 112 -5.30 5.97 -5.42
N ALA A 113 -4.32 5.79 -6.32
CA ALA A 113 -3.49 6.88 -6.84
C ALA A 113 -4.13 7.58 -8.06
N LEU A 114 -4.68 6.81 -9.00
CA LEU A 114 -5.23 7.34 -10.25
C LEU A 114 -6.48 8.19 -10.05
N LEU A 115 -7.41 7.76 -9.18
CA LEU A 115 -8.67 8.47 -8.95
C LEU A 115 -8.44 9.90 -8.42
N PRO A 116 -7.61 10.14 -7.39
CA PRO A 116 -7.26 11.50 -6.99
C PRO A 116 -6.51 12.30 -8.05
N LEU A 117 -5.65 11.66 -8.85
CA LEU A 117 -4.95 12.33 -9.95
C LEU A 117 -5.92 12.84 -11.02
N VAL A 118 -6.94 12.05 -11.36
CA VAL A 118 -8.02 12.51 -12.25
C VAL A 118 -8.82 13.63 -11.59
N ALA A 119 -9.19 13.48 -10.31
CA ALA A 119 -9.96 14.48 -9.59
C ALA A 119 -9.26 15.85 -9.51
N ILE A 120 -7.97 15.87 -9.16
CA ILE A 120 -7.21 17.13 -9.09
C ILE A 120 -7.01 17.74 -10.49
N THR A 121 -6.84 16.92 -11.52
CA THR A 121 -6.72 17.39 -12.91
C THR A 121 -8.01 18.08 -13.34
N VAL A 122 -9.17 17.47 -13.09
CA VAL A 122 -10.48 18.09 -13.35
C VAL A 122 -10.66 19.38 -12.54
N ALA A 123 -10.27 19.37 -11.26
CA ALA A 123 -10.37 20.56 -10.40
C ALA A 123 -9.49 21.72 -10.90
N LEU A 124 -8.36 21.44 -11.54
CA LEU A 124 -7.48 22.44 -12.15
C LEU A 124 -8.08 23.07 -13.41
N LEU A 125 -8.88 22.32 -14.19
CA LEU A 125 -9.59 22.85 -15.36
C LEU A 125 -10.61 23.94 -14.98
N GLY A 126 -11.19 23.83 -13.77
CA GLY A 126 -12.09 24.85 -13.20
C GLY A 126 -11.37 26.05 -12.57
N GLY A 127 -10.04 26.15 -12.68
CA GLY A 127 -9.23 27.25 -12.15
C GLY A 127 -8.03 26.76 -11.34
N ALA A 128 -6.83 27.06 -11.82
CA ALA A 128 -5.60 26.71 -11.13
C ALA A 128 -5.36 27.63 -9.93
N THR A 129 -5.08 27.04 -8.77
CA THR A 129 -4.68 27.74 -7.55
C THR A 129 -3.43 27.10 -6.99
N THR A 130 -2.65 27.86 -6.23
CA THR A 130 -1.41 27.37 -5.61
C THR A 130 -1.65 26.11 -4.78
N SER A 131 -2.76 26.05 -4.04
CA SER A 131 -3.12 24.88 -3.23
C SER A 131 -3.36 23.63 -4.09
N LYS A 132 -4.09 23.74 -5.20
CA LYS A 132 -4.33 22.61 -6.11
C LYS A 132 -3.02 22.09 -6.74
N LEU A 133 -2.13 23.01 -7.14
CA LEU A 133 -0.82 22.67 -7.70
C LEU A 133 0.09 21.98 -6.68
N LEU A 134 0.12 22.48 -5.44
CA LEU A 134 0.88 21.86 -4.36
C LEU A 134 0.36 20.44 -4.05
N VAL A 135 -0.95 20.23 -4.00
CA VAL A 135 -1.55 18.91 -3.78
C VAL A 135 -1.24 17.95 -4.93
N LEU A 136 -1.30 18.42 -6.19
CA LEU A 136 -0.89 17.62 -7.35
C LEU A 136 0.58 17.20 -7.24
N GLY A 137 1.48 18.15 -6.96
CA GLY A 137 2.91 17.87 -6.79
C GLY A 137 3.18 16.85 -5.68
N LEU A 138 2.50 17.02 -4.54
CA LEU A 138 2.59 16.09 -3.41
C LEU A 138 2.07 14.68 -3.79
N LEU A 139 0.93 14.59 -4.47
CA LEU A 139 0.37 13.32 -4.92
C LEU A 139 1.31 12.58 -5.88
N LEU A 140 1.90 13.29 -6.84
CA LEU A 140 2.85 12.71 -7.78
C LEU A 140 4.11 12.22 -7.05
N ALA A 141 4.67 13.03 -6.15
CA ALA A 141 5.86 12.66 -5.37
C ALA A 141 5.62 11.44 -4.48
N LEU A 142 4.49 11.41 -3.74
CA LEU A 142 4.14 10.29 -2.87
C LEU A 142 3.82 9.03 -3.65
N SER A 143 3.09 9.14 -4.77
CA SER A 143 2.78 7.99 -5.63
C SER A 143 4.05 7.40 -6.23
N PHE A 144 4.94 8.26 -6.75
CA PHE A 144 6.22 7.84 -7.29
C PHE A 144 7.08 7.14 -6.23
N TYR A 145 7.25 7.77 -5.05
CA TYR A 145 8.01 7.19 -3.95
C TYR A 145 7.43 5.84 -3.51
N SER A 146 6.11 5.76 -3.31
CA SER A 146 5.44 4.57 -2.79
C SER A 146 5.42 3.42 -3.78
N MET A 147 5.30 3.68 -5.09
CA MET A 147 5.23 2.64 -6.12
C MET A 147 6.62 2.21 -6.61
N GLY A 148 7.59 3.11 -6.60
CA GLY A 148 8.95 2.86 -7.08
C GLY A 148 9.96 2.69 -5.93
N PRO A 149 10.73 3.74 -5.56
CA PRO A 149 11.87 3.62 -4.64
C PRO A 149 11.55 3.01 -3.27
N GLY A 150 10.47 3.46 -2.62
CA GLY A 150 10.06 2.98 -1.29
C GLY A 150 9.68 1.50 -1.31
N ARG A 151 8.93 1.08 -2.33
CA ARG A 151 8.58 -0.34 -2.53
C ARG A 151 9.82 -1.18 -2.84
N ARG A 152 10.70 -0.73 -3.73
CA ARG A 152 11.94 -1.45 -4.08
C ARG A 152 12.84 -1.65 -2.86
N ARG A 153 13.03 -0.60 -2.05
CA ARG A 153 13.80 -0.64 -0.81
C ARG A 153 13.22 -1.64 0.20
N THR A 154 11.90 -1.68 0.34
CA THR A 154 11.26 -2.64 1.23
C THR A 154 11.37 -4.06 0.66
N CYS A 155 11.14 -4.26 -0.63
CA CYS A 155 11.21 -5.58 -1.25
C CYS A 155 12.63 -6.19 -1.26
N SER A 156 13.70 -5.38 -1.30
CA SER A 156 15.07 -5.90 -1.45
C SER A 156 15.54 -6.70 -0.24
N VAL A 157 15.07 -6.34 0.95
CA VAL A 157 15.40 -6.99 2.23
C VAL A 157 14.28 -7.91 2.74
N CYS A 158 13.26 -8.18 1.91
CA CYS A 158 12.12 -9.01 2.27
C CYS A 158 12.44 -10.52 2.17
N LYS A 159 12.07 -11.31 3.19
CA LYS A 159 12.18 -12.78 3.20
C LYS A 159 11.43 -13.45 2.04
N MET A 160 10.34 -12.84 1.57
CA MET A 160 9.53 -13.40 0.48
C MET A 160 9.97 -12.96 -0.91
N ARG A 161 11.07 -12.19 -1.04
CA ARG A 161 11.43 -11.52 -2.30
C ARG A 161 11.60 -12.46 -3.49
N LEU A 162 12.06 -13.69 -3.26
CA LEU A 162 12.37 -14.67 -4.31
C LEU A 162 11.09 -15.20 -4.97
N PHE A 163 10.10 -15.59 -4.17
CA PHE A 163 8.89 -16.23 -4.69
C PHE A 163 7.70 -15.28 -4.83
N CYS A 164 7.67 -14.14 -4.15
CA CYS A 164 6.57 -13.16 -4.26
C CYS A 164 6.45 -12.64 -5.70
N LYS A 165 5.30 -12.87 -6.35
CA LYS A 165 4.98 -12.33 -7.68
C LYS A 165 4.91 -10.79 -7.70
N GLY A 166 4.57 -10.18 -6.56
CA GLY A 166 4.52 -8.73 -6.39
C GLY A 166 5.81 -8.08 -5.89
N SER A 167 6.94 -8.80 -5.85
CA SER A 167 8.22 -8.22 -5.39
C SER A 167 8.74 -7.20 -6.40
N ALA A 168 9.12 -6.00 -5.92
CA ALA A 168 9.74 -4.95 -6.74
C ALA A 168 11.28 -4.97 -6.69
N ALA A 169 11.87 -6.00 -6.07
CA ALA A 169 13.32 -6.18 -5.98
C ALA A 169 13.89 -7.12 -7.05
N LYS A 170 13.02 -7.60 -7.94
CA LYS A 170 13.39 -8.39 -9.12
C LYS A 170 13.76 -7.46 -10.27
#